data_AF-A0A011PZ40-F1
#
_entry.id   AF-A0A011PZ40-F1
#
_cell.length_a   1.000
_cell.length_b   1.000
_cell.length_c   1.000
_cell.angle_alpha   90.00
_cell.angle_beta   90.00
_cell.angle_gamma   90.00
#
_symmetry.space_group_name_H-M   'P 1'
#
loop_
_entity.id
_entity.type
_entity.pdbx_description
1 polymer ?
#
loop_
_entity_poly.entity_id
_entity_poly.type
_entity_poly.pdbx_seq_one_letter_code
_entity_poly.pdbx_strand_id
1 'polypeptide(L)'
;MPRPIEARIDLTALRHNYLVAREYASRQHREAKAWAVVKANAYGHGLLRAAAALADVADGFALLDLDEAIALRQAGIRQPRRAFASRFSCSKVFSRPPI
;
A
#
# COMPACT_ATOMS: atom_id res chain seq x y z
N MET A 1 -15.08 0.93 32.53
CA MET A 1 -13.77 1.59 32.36
C MET A 1 -13.05 0.91 31.21
N PRO A 2 -12.67 1.60 30.12
CA PRO A 2 -11.80 1.01 29.12
C PRO A 2 -10.45 0.69 29.78
N ARG A 3 -9.92 -0.52 29.53
CA ARG A 3 -8.56 -0.87 29.96
C ARG A 3 -7.58 -0.08 29.08
N PRO A 4 -6.48 0.48 29.62
CA PRO A 4 -5.51 1.20 28.81
C PRO A 4 -4.67 0.19 28.00
N ILE A 5 -5.17 -0.21 26.83
CA ILE A 5 -4.48 -1.08 25.88
C ILE A 5 -4.06 -0.21 24.71
N GLU A 6 -2.74 -0.10 24.50
CA GLU A 6 -2.16 0.72 23.43
C GLU A 6 -1.27 -0.14 22.53
N ALA A 7 -1.33 0.14 21.22
CA ALA A 7 -0.42 -0.45 20.23
C ALA A 7 0.46 0.67 19.66
N ARG A 8 1.78 0.56 19.85
CA ARG A 8 2.77 1.49 19.30
C ARG A 8 3.36 0.92 18.02
N ILE A 9 3.23 1.68 16.94
CA ILE A 9 3.71 1.29 15.62
C ILE A 9 4.84 2.23 15.20
N ASP A 10 6.00 1.65 14.90
CA ASP A 10 7.14 2.38 14.38
C ASP A 10 7.11 2.39 12.83
N LEU A 11 6.80 3.54 12.26
CA LEU A 11 6.77 3.73 10.81
C LEU A 11 8.17 3.79 10.18
N THR A 12 9.19 4.14 10.97
CA THR A 12 10.59 4.12 10.52
C THR A 12 11.05 2.69 10.34
N ALA A 13 10.72 1.80 11.29
CA ALA A 13 10.99 0.37 11.18
C ALA A 13 10.25 -0.25 9.97
N LEU A 14 8.97 0.10 9.78
CA LEU A 14 8.20 -0.34 8.60
C LEU A 14 8.89 0.05 7.29
N ARG A 15 9.31 1.32 7.17
CA ARG A 15 10.01 1.85 6.01
C ARG A 15 11.36 1.17 5.80
N HIS A 16 12.14 0.97 6.86
CA HIS A 16 13.42 0.27 6.82
C HIS A 16 13.25 -1.14 6.26
N ASN A 17 12.30 -1.92 6.80
CA ASN A 17 12.03 -3.28 6.35
C ASN A 17 11.64 -3.33 4.87
N TYR A 18 10.80 -2.38 4.43
CA TYR A 18 10.41 -2.26 3.03
C TYR A 18 11.63 -1.99 2.12
N LEU A 19 12.51 -1.08 2.51
CA LEU A 19 13.72 -0.75 1.74
C LEU A 19 14.69 -1.93 1.65
N VAL A 20 14.87 -2.67 2.74
CA VAL A 20 15.68 -3.89 2.76
C VAL A 20 15.13 -4.91 1.76
N ALA A 21 13.83 -5.19 1.78
CA ALA A 21 13.20 -6.13 0.84
C ALA A 21 13.34 -5.68 -0.63
N ARG A 22 13.14 -4.37 -0.89
CA ARG A 22 13.32 -3.78 -2.23
C ARG A 22 14.75 -3.88 -2.72
N GLU A 23 15.74 -3.64 -1.85
CA GLU A 23 17.16 -3.75 -2.18
C GLU A 23 17.52 -5.19 -2.55
N TYR A 24 17.09 -6.17 -1.75
CA TYR A 24 17.28 -7.59 -2.08
C TYR A 24 16.68 -7.96 -3.44
N ALA A 25 15.46 -7.51 -3.72
CA ALA A 25 14.82 -7.76 -5.01
C ALA A 25 15.60 -7.13 -6.18
N SER A 26 16.07 -5.88 -6.01
CA SER A 26 16.81 -5.13 -7.02
C SER A 26 18.18 -5.75 -7.34
N ARG A 27 18.82 -6.36 -6.32
CA ARG A 27 20.09 -7.09 -6.49
C ARG A 27 19.94 -8.37 -7.31
N GLN A 28 18.79 -9.05 -7.19
CA GLN A 28 18.48 -10.25 -7.98
C GLN A 28 18.04 -9.89 -9.40
N HIS A 29 17.20 -8.85 -9.53
CA HIS A 29 16.69 -8.38 -10.81
C HIS A 29 16.60 -6.84 -10.81
N ARG A 30 17.38 -6.18 -11.67
CA ARG A 30 17.47 -4.71 -11.74
C ARG A 30 16.13 -4.02 -11.99
N GLU A 31 15.20 -4.69 -12.67
CA GLU A 31 13.88 -4.17 -13.02
C GLU A 31 12.78 -4.59 -12.03
N ALA A 32 13.14 -5.28 -10.94
CA ALA A 32 12.18 -5.72 -9.93
C ALA A 32 11.43 -4.52 -9.34
N LYS A 33 10.11 -4.67 -9.24
CA LYS A 33 9.21 -3.71 -8.60
C LYS A 33 8.78 -4.24 -7.24
N ALA A 34 8.93 -3.43 -6.21
CA ALA A 34 8.50 -3.77 -4.87
C ALA A 34 7.12 -3.16 -4.59
N TRP A 35 6.18 -4.02 -4.19
CA TRP A 35 4.80 -3.63 -3.90
C TRP A 35 4.54 -3.72 -2.41
N ALA A 36 4.04 -2.64 -1.81
CA ALA A 36 3.66 -2.61 -0.40
C ALA A 36 2.27 -3.21 -0.23
N VAL A 37 2.19 -4.38 0.41
CA VAL A 37 0.91 -5.05 0.69
C VAL A 37 0.32 -4.47 1.99
N VAL A 38 -0.79 -3.76 1.90
CA VAL A 38 -1.40 -2.99 3.00
C VAL A 38 -2.86 -3.38 3.28
N LYS A 39 -3.23 -4.66 3.05
CA LYS A 39 -4.57 -5.19 3.35
C LYS A 39 -4.90 -5.18 4.84
N ALA A 40 -6.20 -5.23 5.16
CA ALA A 40 -6.71 -5.34 6.54
C ALA A 40 -6.17 -4.23 7.45
N ASN A 41 -6.36 -2.98 7.02
CA ASN A 41 -5.87 -1.78 7.70
C ASN A 41 -4.33 -1.80 7.90
N ALA A 42 -3.59 -2.18 6.84
CA ALA A 42 -2.15 -2.46 6.90
C ALA A 42 -1.79 -3.44 8.02
N TYR A 43 -2.44 -4.60 8.08
CA TYR A 43 -2.24 -5.60 9.14
C TYR A 43 -2.39 -5.01 10.56
N GLY A 44 -3.36 -4.09 10.73
CA GLY A 44 -3.60 -3.39 12.00
C GLY A 44 -2.65 -2.23 12.31
N HIS A 45 -1.69 -1.91 11.44
CA HIS A 45 -0.75 -0.80 11.64
C HIS A 45 -1.39 0.57 11.32
N GLY A 46 -2.51 0.57 10.61
CA GLY A 46 -3.22 1.78 10.17
C GLY A 46 -2.89 2.11 8.72
N LEU A 47 -3.87 1.92 7.84
CA LEU A 47 -3.75 2.00 6.38
C LEU A 47 -3.06 3.28 5.92
N LEU A 48 -3.64 4.45 6.25
CA LEU A 48 -3.15 5.73 5.74
C LEU A 48 -1.76 6.08 6.28
N ARG A 49 -1.46 5.73 7.53
CA ARG A 49 -0.15 6.00 8.15
C ARG A 49 0.95 5.14 7.51
N ALA A 50 0.68 3.85 7.37
CA ALA A 50 1.60 2.92 6.72
C ALA A 50 1.80 3.30 5.24
N ALA A 51 0.74 3.63 4.52
CA ALA A 51 0.82 4.02 3.12
C ALA A 51 1.56 5.35 2.93
N ALA A 52 1.32 6.35 3.79
CA ALA A 52 2.07 7.61 3.76
C ALA A 52 3.57 7.40 4.00
N ALA A 53 3.94 6.54 4.97
CA ALA A 53 5.34 6.23 5.27
C ALA A 53 6.11 5.55 4.12
N LEU A 54 5.37 4.92 3.19
CA LEU A 54 5.93 4.18 2.05
C LEU A 54 5.68 4.86 0.70
N ALA A 55 4.90 5.94 0.65
CA ALA A 55 4.40 6.51 -0.61
C ALA A 55 5.53 6.93 -1.57
N ASP A 56 6.58 7.54 -1.07
CA ASP A 56 7.72 8.02 -1.88
C ASP A 56 8.70 6.91 -2.30
N VAL A 57 8.63 5.73 -1.68
CA VAL A 57 9.57 4.62 -1.95
C VAL A 57 8.92 3.39 -2.55
N ALA A 58 7.59 3.25 -2.45
CA ALA A 58 6.87 2.09 -2.96
C ALA A 58 6.54 2.23 -4.45
N ASP A 59 6.83 1.19 -5.23
CA ASP A 59 6.45 1.19 -6.65
C ASP A 59 4.93 1.03 -6.83
N GLY A 60 4.24 0.49 -5.83
CA GLY A 60 2.80 0.33 -5.82
C GLY A 60 2.26 -0.21 -4.50
N PHE A 61 0.94 -0.15 -4.33
CA PHE A 61 0.24 -0.70 -3.17
C PHE A 61 -0.67 -1.87 -3.56
N ALA A 62 -0.63 -2.93 -2.77
CA ALA A 62 -1.51 -4.09 -2.94
C ALA A 62 -2.43 -4.25 -1.73
N LEU A 63 -3.72 -4.51 -2.00
CA LEU A 63 -4.77 -4.58 -1.00
C LEU A 63 -5.88 -5.51 -1.48
N LEU A 64 -6.83 -5.86 -0.62
CA LEU A 64 -7.94 -6.75 -0.99
C LEU A 64 -9.27 -6.02 -1.13
N ASP A 65 -9.43 -4.91 -0.42
CA ASP A 65 -10.68 -4.17 -0.32
C ASP A 65 -10.68 -2.94 -1.25
N LEU A 66 -11.82 -2.67 -1.88
CA LEU A 66 -12.01 -1.48 -2.72
C LEU A 66 -12.10 -0.21 -1.87
N ASP A 67 -12.71 -0.28 -0.68
CA ASP A 67 -12.85 0.88 0.20
C ASP A 67 -11.49 1.36 0.70
N GLU A 68 -10.58 0.43 1.01
CA GLU A 68 -9.19 0.74 1.31
C GLU A 68 -8.51 1.42 0.10
N ALA A 69 -8.82 0.99 -1.14
CA ALA A 69 -8.26 1.58 -2.35
C ALA A 69 -8.74 3.00 -2.62
N ILE A 70 -10.03 3.27 -2.32
CA ILE A 70 -10.64 4.59 -2.41
C ILE A 70 -10.04 5.50 -1.33
N ALA A 71 -9.90 5.03 -0.10
CA ALA A 71 -9.29 5.79 0.99
C ALA A 71 -7.87 6.25 0.63
N LEU A 72 -7.06 5.37 0.04
CA LEU A 72 -5.73 5.74 -0.46
C LEU A 72 -5.78 6.83 -1.55
N ARG A 73 -6.76 6.78 -2.48
CA ARG A 73 -6.91 7.86 -3.49
C ARG A 73 -7.27 9.19 -2.86
N GLN A 74 -8.22 9.19 -1.94
CA GLN A 74 -8.67 10.40 -1.26
C GLN A 74 -7.54 11.03 -0.43
N ALA A 75 -6.66 10.20 0.14
CA ALA A 75 -5.44 10.62 0.81
C ALA A 75 -4.32 11.11 -0.14
N GLY A 76 -4.56 11.16 -1.45
CA GLY A 76 -3.59 11.67 -2.44
C GLY A 76 -2.53 10.65 -2.88
N ILE A 77 -2.66 9.37 -2.51
CA ILE A 77 -1.71 8.30 -2.88
C ILE A 77 -2.00 7.85 -4.32
N ARG A 78 -1.12 8.25 -5.23
CA ARG A 78 -1.31 8.14 -6.70
C ARG A 78 -0.66 6.91 -7.35
N GLN A 79 0.19 6.20 -6.61
CA GLN A 79 0.93 5.02 -7.06
C GLN A 79 -0.01 3.93 -7.64
N PRO A 80 0.50 3.07 -8.54
CA PRO A 80 -0.22 1.90 -9.04
C PRO A 80 -0.78 1.05 -7.90
N ARG A 81 -2.00 0.53 -8.07
CA ARG A 81 -2.66 -0.35 -7.09
C ARG A 81 -3.10 -1.65 -7.71
N ARG A 82 -2.91 -2.76 -6.99
CA ARG A 82 -3.22 -4.10 -7.47
C ARG A 82 -3.94 -4.89 -6.40
N ALA A 83 -5.15 -5.34 -6.71
CA ALA A 83 -5.89 -6.24 -5.83
C ALA A 83 -5.41 -7.69 -6.04
N PHE A 84 -5.18 -8.43 -4.95
CA PHE A 84 -4.72 -9.83 -5.01
C PHE A 84 -5.90 -10.83 -5.08
N ALA A 85 -7.12 -10.43 -4.74
CA ALA A 85 -8.30 -11.28 -4.93
C ALA A 85 -8.60 -11.41 -6.42
N SER A 86 -8.52 -12.65 -6.91
CA SER A 86 -8.75 -13.02 -8.29
C SER A 86 -10.10 -12.51 -8.78
N ARG A 87 -10.04 -11.72 -9.86
CA ARG A 87 -11.15 -11.29 -10.75
C ARG A 87 -11.86 -9.98 -10.37
N PHE A 88 -11.20 -8.87 -10.68
CA PHE A 88 -11.91 -7.72 -11.24
C PHE A 88 -11.36 -7.41 -12.64
N SER A 89 -12.21 -7.60 -13.65
CA SER A 89 -12.07 -6.91 -14.93
C SER A 89 -12.25 -5.42 -14.65
N CYS A 90 -11.14 -4.68 -14.58
CA CYS A 90 -11.18 -3.23 -14.57
C CYS A 90 -11.43 -2.74 -16.01
N SER A 91 -12.63 -3.00 -16.52
CA SER A 91 -13.15 -2.29 -17.69
C SER A 91 -13.87 -0.99 -17.30
N LYS A 92 -14.05 -0.68 -16.00
CA LYS A 92 -14.92 0.44 -15.57
C LYS A 92 -14.47 1.30 -14.38
N VAL A 93 -13.18 1.41 -14.07
CA VAL A 93 -12.68 2.43 -13.10
C VAL A 93 -11.70 3.44 -13.72
N PHE A 94 -11.41 3.30 -15.02
CA PHE A 94 -10.69 4.30 -15.81
C PHE A 94 -11.45 4.61 -17.09
N SER A 95 -12.63 5.23 -16.97
CA SER A 95 -13.27 5.91 -18.09
C SER A 95 -13.54 7.36 -17.71
N ARG A 96 -12.65 8.24 -18.16
CA ARG A 96 -13.02 9.57 -18.65
C ARG A 96 -12.09 9.96 -19.81
N PRO A 97 -12.60 10.05 -21.05
CA PRO A 97 -12.41 11.23 -21.90
C PRO A 97 -13.54 12.25 -21.58
N PRO A 98 -13.60 13.47 -22.16
CA PRO A 98 -12.66 14.16 -23.07
C PRO A 98 -12.21 15.56 -22.56
N ILE A 99 -11.06 16.06 -23.04
CA ILE A 99 -10.95 17.19 -24.01
C ILE A 99 -9.76 16.85 -24.91
#